data_AF-A0A814GFJ6-F1
#
_entry.id   AF-A0A814GFJ6-F1
#
_cell.length_a   1.000
_cell.length_b   1.000
_cell.length_c   1.000
_cell.angle_alpha   90.00
_cell.angle_beta   90.00
_cell.angle_gamma   90.00
#
_symmetry.space_group_name_H-M   'P 1'
#
loop_
_entity.id
_entity.type
_entity.pdbx_description
1 polymer ?
#
loop_
_entity_poly.entity_id
_entity_poly.type
_entity_poly.pdbx_seq_one_letter_code
_entity_poly.pdbx_strand_id
1 'polypeptide(L)'
;MVTQYFEHRLELGNYSEQPHFQLMEWHPSLNILAVASINAGTNIFFYGEDGEHDEAARVQHTSNAYCMGWHPVKKTLAIGFANGELMIWNGSNRRLESVIVHKSCITSLTFNTEGTQLLSTDQACQRGNESKLDF
;
A
#
# COMPACT_ATOMS: atom_id res chain seq x y z
N MET A 1 26.58 13.80 6.45
CA MET A 1 25.38 13.03 6.07
C MET A 1 25.64 12.52 4.65
N VAL A 2 25.64 11.21 4.43
CA VAL A 2 25.89 10.60 3.12
C VAL A 2 24.55 10.18 2.56
N THR A 3 24.16 10.69 1.39
CA THR A 3 22.97 10.24 0.67
C THR A 3 23.32 8.95 -0.06
N GLN A 4 22.68 7.83 0.30
CA GLN A 4 22.75 6.60 -0.48
C GLN A 4 21.70 6.63 -1.58
N TYR A 5 22.12 6.31 -2.81
CA TYR A 5 21.25 6.18 -3.98
C TYR A 5 21.01 4.69 -4.24
N PHE A 6 19.74 4.29 -4.30
CA PHE A 6 19.32 2.95 -4.68
C PHE A 6 18.50 3.04 -5.97
N GLU A 7 18.95 2.35 -7.03
CA GLU A 7 18.22 2.22 -8.30
C GLU A 7 17.67 0.81 -8.37
N HIS A 8 16.33 0.68 -8.39
CA HIS A 8 15.70 -0.57 -8.75
C HIS A 8 15.13 -0.43 -10.17
N ARG A 9 15.75 -1.13 -11.13
CA ARG A 9 15.32 -1.10 -12.53
C ARG A 9 14.18 -2.11 -12.72
N LEU A 10 12.95 -1.61 -12.75
CA LEU A 10 11.78 -2.41 -13.12
C LEU A 10 11.78 -2.63 -14.64
N GLU A 11 11.80 -3.88 -15.10
CA GLU A 11 11.60 -4.19 -16.52
C GLU A 11 10.12 -4.04 -16.87
N LEU A 12 9.77 -2.88 -17.41
CA LEU A 12 8.41 -2.59 -17.87
C LEU A 12 8.23 -3.16 -19.28
N GLY A 13 7.42 -4.21 -19.42
CA GLY A 13 6.93 -4.66 -20.72
C GLY A 13 6.05 -3.59 -21.38
N ASN A 14 6.14 -3.49 -22.71
CA ASN A 14 5.40 -2.51 -23.52
C ASN A 14 3.88 -2.66 -23.38
N TYR A 15 3.19 -1.78 -22.64
CA TYR A 15 1.72 -1.68 -22.70
C TYR A 15 1.20 -0.24 -22.52
N SER A 16 0.11 0.03 -23.23
CA SER A 16 -0.50 1.33 -23.52
C SER A 16 -1.65 1.70 -22.56
N GLU A 17 -1.75 3.00 -22.26
CA GLU A 17 -2.99 3.75 -21.92
C GLU A 17 -3.72 3.50 -20.58
N GLN A 18 -3.03 3.22 -19.47
CA GLN A 18 -3.57 3.56 -18.13
C GLN A 18 -2.55 4.33 -17.30
N PRO A 19 -2.96 5.28 -16.43
CA PRO A 19 -2.03 5.95 -15.53
C PRO A 19 -1.40 4.89 -14.63
N HIS A 20 -0.11 4.62 -14.85
CA HIS A 20 0.68 3.76 -13.98
C HIS A 20 0.85 4.49 -12.65
N PHE A 21 0.00 4.19 -11.66
CA PHE A 21 0.29 4.55 -10.29
C PHE A 21 1.43 3.65 -9.83
N GLN A 22 2.66 4.11 -9.98
CA GLN A 22 3.80 3.48 -9.32
C GLN A 22 3.65 3.75 -7.83
N LEU A 23 3.15 2.75 -7.11
CA LEU A 23 2.95 2.84 -5.67
C LEU A 23 4.27 2.47 -4.98
N MET A 24 5.01 3.50 -4.58
CA MET A 24 6.20 3.36 -3.75
C MET A 24 6.13 4.35 -2.60
N GLU A 25 6.29 3.88 -1.37
CA GLU A 25 6.14 4.71 -0.18
C GLU A 25 7.17 4.33 0.88
N TRP A 26 7.97 5.31 1.30
CA TRP A 26 8.84 5.17 2.45
C TRP A 26 8.01 5.24 3.72
N HIS A 27 8.28 4.33 4.65
CA HIS A 27 7.73 4.46 5.98
C HIS A 27 8.26 5.76 6.62
N PRO A 28 7.40 6.57 7.27
CA PRO A 28 7.78 7.92 7.73
C PRO A 28 8.89 7.94 8.79
N SER A 29 8.95 6.93 9.66
CA SER A 29 9.97 6.83 10.72
C SER A 29 10.90 5.62 10.64
N LEU A 30 10.59 4.62 9.83
CA LEU A 30 11.38 3.39 9.70
C LEU A 30 12.05 3.43 8.33
N ASN A 31 13.28 2.93 8.24
CA ASN A 31 13.99 2.85 6.98
C ASN A 31 13.53 1.61 6.19
N ILE A 32 12.26 1.63 5.79
CA ILE A 32 11.58 0.58 5.04
C ILE A 32 10.81 1.22 3.89
N LEU A 33 11.00 0.70 2.68
CA LEU A 33 10.28 1.11 1.48
C LEU A 33 9.30 0.02 1.07
N ALA A 34 8.02 0.36 0.92
CA ALA A 34 7.05 -0.49 0.22
C ALA A 34 7.07 -0.17 -1.28
N VAL A 35 7.10 -1.20 -2.12
CA VAL A 35 7.01 -1.07 -3.57
C VAL A 35 5.96 -2.04 -4.09
N ALA A 36 4.93 -1.53 -4.77
CA ALA A 36 3.95 -2.36 -5.45
C ALA A 36 4.35 -2.58 -6.92
N SER A 37 4.29 -3.84 -7.34
CA SER A 37 4.39 -4.29 -8.73
C SER A 37 3.02 -4.79 -9.17
N ILE A 38 2.45 -4.14 -10.18
CA ILE A 38 1.09 -4.40 -10.67
C ILE A 38 1.23 -5.02 -12.07
N ASN A 39 0.97 -6.32 -12.17
CA ASN A 39 0.95 -7.08 -13.41
C ASN A 39 -0.38 -7.84 -13.51
N ALA A 40 -0.38 -9.15 -13.24
CA ALA A 40 -1.57 -10.00 -13.14
C ALA A 40 -2.15 -10.02 -11.71
N GLY A 41 -2.30 -8.85 -11.11
CA GLY A 41 -2.52 -8.64 -9.69
C GLY A 41 -1.40 -7.82 -9.06
N THR A 42 -1.43 -7.68 -7.75
CA THR A 42 -0.49 -6.86 -6.99
C THR A 42 0.47 -7.73 -6.21
N ASN A 43 1.76 -7.45 -6.34
CA ASN A 43 2.79 -7.90 -5.41
C ASN A 43 3.41 -6.68 -4.72
N ILE A 44 3.52 -6.69 -3.41
CA ILE A 44 4.17 -5.63 -2.65
C ILE A 44 5.40 -6.21 -1.97
N PHE A 45 6.54 -5.57 -2.25
CA PHE A 45 7.83 -5.89 -1.67
C PHE A 45 8.20 -4.82 -0.64
N PHE A 46 8.90 -5.24 0.41
CA PHE A 46 9.39 -4.37 1.46
C PHE A 46 10.91 -4.42 1.48
N TYR A 47 11.56 -3.29 1.21
CA TYR A 47 13.01 -3.16 1.21
C TYR A 47 13.48 -2.53 2.53
N GLY A 48 14.45 -3.16 3.19
CA GLY A 48 15.09 -2.64 4.40
C GLY A 48 16.28 -1.72 4.13
N GLU A 49 17.05 -1.43 5.17
CA GLU A 49 18.22 -0.54 5.11
C GLU A 49 19.36 -1.07 4.23
N ASP A 50 19.47 -2.39 4.17
CA ASP A 50 20.45 -3.12 3.37
C ASP A 50 20.09 -3.18 1.89
N GLY A 51 18.89 -2.71 1.51
CA GLY A 51 18.35 -2.82 0.16
C GLY A 51 17.89 -4.23 -0.20
N GLU A 52 17.89 -5.16 0.77
CA GLU A 52 17.31 -6.48 0.59
C GLU A 52 15.82 -6.46 0.93
N HIS A 53 15.06 -7.31 0.25
CA HIS A 53 13.66 -7.57 0.58
C HIS A 53 13.48 -9.03 0.99
N ASP A 54 12.69 -9.24 2.04
CA ASP A 54 12.30 -10.60 2.45
C ASP A 54 11.11 -11.07 1.61
N GLU A 55 11.35 -12.03 0.70
CA GLU A 55 10.31 -12.69 -0.11
C GLU A 55 9.19 -13.28 0.76
N ALA A 56 9.48 -13.73 1.98
CA ALA A 56 8.46 -14.27 2.88
C ALA A 56 7.60 -13.19 3.53
N ALA A 57 7.99 -11.92 3.45
CA ALA A 57 7.22 -10.78 3.92
C ALA A 57 6.39 -10.13 2.80
N ARG A 58 6.51 -10.60 1.55
CA ARG A 58 5.79 -10.06 0.41
C ARG A 58 4.28 -10.19 0.59
N VAL A 59 3.54 -9.20 0.11
CA VAL A 59 2.07 -9.26 0.06
C VAL A 59 1.65 -9.51 -1.38
N GLN A 60 0.82 -10.53 -1.59
CA GLN A 60 0.26 -10.84 -2.89
C GLN A 60 -1.26 -10.69 -2.84
N HIS A 61 -1.82 -10.07 -3.87
CA HIS A 61 -3.24 -9.91 -4.03
C HIS A 61 -3.66 -10.04 -5.49
N THR A 62 -4.85 -10.59 -5.75
CA THR A 62 -5.35 -10.82 -7.11
C THR A 62 -5.92 -9.54 -7.75
N SER A 63 -6.33 -8.56 -6.94
CA SER A 63 -6.80 -7.25 -7.39
C SER A 63 -5.64 -6.26 -7.49
N ASN A 64 -5.80 -5.25 -8.36
CA ASN A 64 -4.82 -4.17 -8.52
C ASN A 64 -4.93 -3.18 -7.35
N ALA A 65 -3.80 -2.89 -6.70
CA ALA A 65 -3.70 -1.84 -5.70
C ALA A 65 -3.69 -0.48 -6.38
N TYR A 66 -4.37 0.49 -5.78
CA TYR A 66 -4.49 1.86 -6.27
C TYR A 66 -3.89 2.88 -5.32
N CYS A 67 -3.81 2.56 -4.03
CA CYS A 67 -3.21 3.41 -3.02
C CYS A 67 -2.62 2.58 -1.89
N MET A 68 -1.59 3.13 -1.25
CA MET A 68 -1.00 2.60 -0.03
C MET A 68 -0.88 3.75 0.97
N GLY A 69 -0.76 3.41 2.25
CA GLY A 69 -0.46 4.37 3.30
C GLY A 69 0.21 3.70 4.49
N TRP A 70 1.38 4.18 4.88
CA TRP A 70 2.02 3.73 6.11
C TRP A 70 1.36 4.31 7.35
N HIS A 71 1.23 3.48 8.39
CA HIS A 71 0.98 3.99 9.73
C HIS A 71 2.19 4.85 10.17
N PRO A 72 1.98 6.00 10.85
CA PRO A 72 3.06 6.95 11.16
C PRO A 72 4.21 6.41 12.03
N VAL A 73 3.89 5.47 12.95
CA VAL A 73 4.87 4.90 13.89
C VAL A 73 5.06 3.38 13.76
N LYS A 74 3.97 2.61 13.66
CA LYS A 74 4.00 1.14 13.60
C LYS A 74 4.38 0.65 12.21
N LYS A 75 5.08 -0.48 12.14
CA LYS A 75 5.37 -1.21 10.89
C LYS A 75 4.09 -1.85 10.32
N THR A 76 3.17 -1.01 9.86
CA THR A 76 1.85 -1.39 9.39
C THR A 76 1.51 -0.61 8.13
N LEU A 77 1.17 -1.32 7.07
CA LEU A 77 0.81 -0.74 5.77
C LEU A 77 -0.66 -1.01 5.48
N ALA A 78 -1.41 0.03 5.12
CA ALA A 78 -2.74 -0.08 4.54
C ALA A 78 -2.66 -0.06 3.01
N ILE A 79 -3.43 -0.93 2.34
CA ILE A 79 -3.41 -1.12 0.90
C ILE A 79 -4.86 -1.12 0.40
N GLY A 80 -5.17 -0.23 -0.54
CA GLY A 80 -6.49 -0.10 -1.13
C GLY A 80 -6.53 -0.65 -2.54
N PHE A 81 -7.54 -1.48 -2.82
CA PHE A 81 -7.65 -2.20 -4.09
C PHE A 81 -8.82 -1.74 -4.96
N ALA A 82 -8.76 -2.12 -6.24
CA ALA A 82 -9.76 -1.82 -7.26
C ALA A 82 -11.17 -2.33 -6.95
N ASN A 83 -11.27 -3.42 -6.18
CA ASN A 83 -12.50 -4.08 -5.77
C ASN A 83 -13.13 -3.51 -4.49
N GLY A 84 -12.58 -2.41 -3.94
CA GLY A 84 -13.07 -1.82 -2.69
C GLY A 84 -12.59 -2.54 -1.42
N GLU A 85 -11.67 -3.48 -1.59
CA GLU A 85 -11.01 -4.17 -0.48
C GLU A 85 -9.89 -3.31 0.09
N LEU A 86 -9.87 -3.23 1.42
CA LEU A 86 -8.79 -2.68 2.21
C LEU A 86 -8.05 -3.83 2.87
N MET A 87 -6.73 -3.88 2.68
CA MET A 87 -5.86 -4.84 3.33
C MET A 87 -4.88 -4.11 4.24
N ILE A 88 -4.68 -4.68 5.43
CA ILE A 88 -3.72 -4.22 6.41
C ILE A 88 -2.64 -5.30 6.57
N TRP A 89 -1.40 -4.91 6.30
CA TRP A 89 -0.22 -5.72 6.58
C TRP A 89 0.44 -5.24 7.87
N ASN A 90 0.65 -6.16 8.81
CA ASN A 90 1.42 -5.92 10.02
C ASN A 90 2.77 -6.61 9.93
N GLY A 91 3.84 -5.83 9.76
CA GLY A 91 5.19 -6.34 9.61
C GLY A 91 5.86 -6.82 10.90
N SER A 92 5.28 -6.54 12.08
CA SER A 92 5.82 -7.02 13.36
C SER A 92 5.49 -8.49 13.62
N ASN A 93 4.31 -8.95 13.20
CA ASN A 93 3.85 -10.33 13.36
C ASN A 93 3.57 -11.04 12.03
N ARG A 94 3.84 -10.38 10.90
CA ARG A 94 3.57 -10.86 9.53
C ARG A 94 2.10 -11.25 9.30
N ARG A 95 1.18 -10.56 9.99
CA ARG A 95 -0.26 -10.79 9.83
C ARG A 95 -0.79 -9.95 8.67
N LEU A 96 -1.69 -10.56 7.91
CA LEU A 96 -2.48 -9.92 6.86
C LEU A 96 -3.95 -10.02 7.25
N GLU A 97 -4.63 -8.88 7.20
CA GLU A 97 -6.07 -8.79 7.41
C GLU A 97 -6.67 -8.04 6.23
N SER A 98 -7.82 -8.47 5.73
CA SER A 98 -8.53 -7.75 4.67
C SER A 98 -10.02 -7.68 4.94
N VAL A 99 -10.62 -6.60 4.44
CA VAL A 99 -12.03 -6.29 4.62
C VAL A 99 -12.52 -5.48 3.41
N ILE A 100 -13.70 -5.82 2.90
CA ILE A 100 -14.36 -5.01 1.87
C ILE A 100 -15.05 -3.84 2.56
N VAL A 101 -14.55 -2.63 2.31
CA VAL A 101 -15.01 -1.39 2.97
C VAL A 101 -15.75 -0.47 2.01
N HIS A 102 -15.44 -0.57 0.72
CA HIS A 102 -16.01 0.25 -0.34
C HIS A 102 -16.65 -0.62 -1.41
N LYS A 103 -17.60 -0.04 -2.16
CA LYS A 103 -18.25 -0.72 -3.29
C LYS A 103 -17.54 -0.45 -4.61
N SER A 104 -16.55 0.43 -4.58
CA SER A 104 -15.75 0.83 -5.73
C SER A 104 -14.27 0.91 -5.37
N CYS A 105 -13.44 1.18 -6.36
CA CYS A 105 -12.00 1.32 -6.22
C CYS A 105 -11.64 2.33 -5.13
N ILE A 106 -10.81 1.89 -4.17
CA ILE A 106 -10.27 2.78 -3.15
C ILE A 106 -9.24 3.70 -3.81
N THR A 107 -9.46 5.01 -3.72
CA THR A 107 -8.66 6.04 -4.40
C THR A 107 -7.62 6.70 -3.50
N SER A 108 -7.84 6.69 -2.19
CA SER A 108 -6.93 7.30 -1.24
C SER A 108 -7.02 6.61 0.12
N LEU A 109 -5.89 6.57 0.81
CA LEU A 109 -5.73 6.11 2.19
C LEU A 109 -4.85 7.10 2.94
N THR A 110 -5.25 7.49 4.14
CA THR A 110 -4.45 8.39 4.98
C THR A 110 -4.69 8.10 6.44
N PHE A 111 -3.62 7.78 7.16
CA PHE A 111 -3.64 7.75 8.61
C PHE A 111 -3.62 9.17 9.17
N ASN A 112 -4.32 9.40 10.27
CA ASN A 112 -4.11 10.62 11.06
C ASN A 112 -2.71 10.61 11.70
N THR A 113 -2.27 11.76 12.21
CA THR A 113 -0.93 11.93 12.81
C THR A 113 -0.65 10.95 13.95
N GLU A 114 -1.67 10.62 14.74
CA GLU A 114 -1.59 9.69 15.86
C GLU A 114 -1.64 8.21 15.44
N GLY A 115 -1.97 7.91 14.18
CA GLY A 115 -2.15 6.55 13.67
C GLY A 115 -3.36 5.80 14.25
N THR A 116 -4.27 6.50 14.92
CA THR A 116 -5.47 5.93 15.55
C THR A 116 -6.66 5.83 14.61
N GLN A 117 -6.61 6.52 13.46
CA GLN A 117 -7.68 6.55 12.48
C GLN A 117 -7.10 6.45 11.07
N LEU A 118 -7.80 5.72 10.20
CA LEU A 118 -7.50 5.60 8.79
C LEU A 118 -8.69 6.12 7.98
N LEU A 119 -8.47 7.16 7.19
CA LEU A 119 -9.44 7.63 6.19
C LEU A 119 -9.27 6.84 4.90
N SER A 120 -10.38 6.46 4.27
CA SER A 120 -10.40 5.84 2.95
C SER A 120 -11.49 6.47 2.08
N THR A 121 -11.21 6.67 0.79
CA THR A 121 -12.17 7.20 -0.19
C THR A 121 -12.28 6.26 -1.38
N ASP A 122 -13.43 6.20 -2.05
CA ASP A 122 -13.63 5.39 -3.25
C ASP A 122 -14.03 6.21 -4.48
N GLN A 123 -14.03 5.57 -5.66
CA GLN A 123 -14.46 6.20 -6.92
C GLN A 123 -15.98 6.34 -7.04
N ALA A 124 -16.76 5.76 -6.12
CA ALA A 124 -18.21 5.85 -6.19
C ALA A 124 -18.64 7.29 -5.91
N CYS A 125 -19.09 8.01 -6.94
CA CYS A 125 -19.77 9.28 -6.78
C CYS A 125 -21.17 9.03 -6.17
N GLN A 126 -21.25 8.80 -4.85
CA GLN A 126 -22.49 9.00 -4.08
C GLN A 126 -22.16 9.67 -2.76
N ARG A 127 -22.96 10.68 -2.42
CA ARG A 127 -22.85 11.51 -1.21
C ARG A 127 -22.44 10.70 0.02
N GLY A 128 -21.47 11.25 0.74
CA GLY A 128 -20.60 10.58 1.71
C GLY A 128 -21.24 9.55 2.63
N ASN A 129 -20.50 8.46 2.84
CA ASN A 129 -20.60 7.64 4.03
C ASN A 129 -19.18 7.45 4.56
N GLU A 130 -18.91 8.04 5.73
CA GLU A 130 -17.70 7.78 6.50
C GLU A 130 -17.88 6.45 7.24
N SER A 131 -16.99 5.48 7.00
CA SER A 131 -16.92 4.26 7.80
C SER A 131 -15.70 4.34 8.72
N LYS A 132 -15.96 4.36 10.05
CA LYS A 132 -14.91 4.27 11.07
C LYS A 132 -14.58 2.80 11.29
N LEU A 133 -13.33 2.43 11.04
CA LEU A 133 -12.77 1.15 11.49
C LEU A 133 -11.94 1.41 12.75
N ASP A 134 -12.19 0.61 13.79
CA ASP A 134 -11.39 0.58 15.00
C ASP A 134 -10.44 -0.63 14.89
N PHE A 135 -9.12 -0.39 14.94
CA PHE A 135 -8.07 -1.42 14.93
C PHE A 135 -7.42 -1.56 16.32
#